data_AF-A0A2N2TSZ0-F1
#
_entry.id   AF-A0A2N2TSZ0-F1
#
_cell.length_a   1.000
_cell.length_b   1.000
_cell.length_c   1.000
_cell.angle_alpha   90.00
_cell.angle_beta   90.00
_cell.angle_gamma   90.00
#
_symmetry.space_group_name_H-M   'P 1'
#
loop_
_entity.id
_entity.type
_entity.pdbx_description
1 polymer ?
#
loop_
_entity_poly.entity_id
_entity_poly.type
_entity_poly.pdbx_seq_one_letter_code
_entity_poly.pdbx_strand_id
1 'polypeptide(L)'
;GALLAAVHLHPAGWRALLGHTASNGNPPPALTASVMAWSGTLLLVLGFALINPERAFPGAWALLPTLGTVLLIAAGPQTRLNRLLLANRPMVWVGLISYPLYLWHWPLLTFAHLRAGETPAWTIQLAWVALSVLLAWLTFRLIEKPVRFGPLNRRAITAALCTAMVGVAAAGTTIHQREGFEERYPPTVRELLTRSGLKAVTQGWRLKDCMLEFEHPASDYKDFCIEEKRPLIFLWGDSHAGSLYPGFKALQDSGQYEFGIGERSSAGCPPVLGPEARPLCGSLNDNAIEAIRQSKPDVVLLYAIWHHPRYDISTLEATVDEIKRAGVQRIILLGAVPYWDTSLPRVLISEWEKGPITRPPPLRLNRRLDPRVDEMTQQLRARAAAMDIEFISGMDYFCNEEGCLTRLHAGATEPLSYDYGHLAPAAVRYFAEQLAPRILPAR
;
A
#
# COMPACT_ATOMS: atom_id res chain seq x y z
N GLY A 1 23.11 15.96 22.79
CA GLY A 1 22.69 17.30 22.30
C GLY A 1 22.50 18.26 23.44
N ALA A 2 21.32 18.27 24.08
CA ALA A 2 20.97 19.20 25.16
C ALA A 2 21.91 19.11 26.40
N LEU A 3 22.36 17.90 26.77
CA LEU A 3 23.31 17.71 27.87
C LEU A 3 24.69 18.34 27.56
N LEU A 4 25.20 18.16 26.34
CA LEU A 4 26.47 18.77 25.89
C LEU A 4 26.36 20.30 25.76
N ALA A 5 25.20 20.81 25.34
CA ALA A 5 24.93 22.25 25.29
C ALA A 5 24.83 22.87 26.70
N ALA A 6 24.17 22.19 27.65
CA ALA A 6 24.13 22.60 29.06
C ALA A 6 25.52 22.57 29.71
N VAL A 7 26.32 21.56 29.38
CA VAL A 7 27.71 21.41 29.83
C VAL A 7 28.63 22.49 29.25
N HIS A 8 28.32 23.04 28.07
CA HIS A 8 29.10 24.12 27.46
C HIS A 8 28.68 25.52 27.91
N LEU A 9 27.41 25.69 28.30
CA LEU A 9 26.84 26.97 28.78
C LEU A 9 27.13 27.23 30.27
N HIS A 10 27.34 26.18 31.09
CA HIS A 10 27.76 26.32 32.48
C HIS A 10 29.27 26.06 32.63
N PRO A 11 30.09 27.04 33.09
CA PRO A 11 31.53 26.86 33.27
C PRO A 11 31.92 25.73 34.25
N ALA A 12 30.97 25.24 35.04
CA ALA A 12 31.15 24.23 36.08
C ALA A 12 30.80 22.78 35.65
N GLY A 13 30.15 22.57 34.49
CA GLY A 13 29.41 21.32 34.21
C GLY A 13 30.26 20.04 34.12
N TRP A 14 31.40 20.05 33.44
CA TRP A 14 32.23 18.83 33.31
C TRP A 14 33.26 18.67 34.45
N ARG A 15 33.67 19.77 35.06
CA ARG A 15 34.73 19.81 36.09
C ARG A 15 34.25 19.26 37.43
N ALA A 16 32.98 19.46 37.75
CA ALA A 16 32.35 18.93 38.96
C ALA A 16 32.11 17.41 38.90
N LEU A 17 31.76 16.86 37.72
CA LEU A 17 31.47 15.43 37.55
C LEU A 17 32.73 14.53 37.62
N LEU A 18 33.91 15.07 37.35
CA LEU A 18 35.19 14.35 37.41
C LEU A 18 35.98 14.58 38.72
N GLY A 19 35.35 15.20 39.74
CA GLY A 19 36.00 15.42 41.04
C GLY A 19 37.25 16.31 40.97
N HIS A 20 37.39 17.15 39.94
CA HIS A 20 38.49 18.11 39.85
C HIS A 20 38.14 19.37 40.66
N THR A 21 38.52 19.35 41.93
CA THR A 21 38.76 20.57 42.70
C THR A 21 39.82 21.39 41.98
N ALA A 22 39.41 22.58 41.52
CA ALA A 22 40.24 23.71 41.10
C ALA A 22 41.70 23.39 40.70
N SER A 23 41.94 23.00 39.44
CA SER A 23 43.18 23.37 38.77
C SER A 23 42.88 24.52 37.82
N ASN A 24 43.48 25.68 38.10
CA ASN A 24 43.50 26.87 37.24
C ASN A 24 43.77 26.45 35.80
N GLY A 25 42.82 26.66 34.87
CA GLY A 25 42.96 26.89 33.42
C GLY A 25 44.02 26.17 32.57
N ASN A 26 44.79 25.25 33.14
CA ASN A 26 46.02 24.74 32.58
C ASN A 26 45.71 23.46 31.83
N PRO A 27 46.21 23.32 30.60
CA PRO A 27 46.02 22.10 29.83
C PRO A 27 46.59 20.90 30.60
N PRO A 28 45.99 19.70 30.46
CA PRO A 28 46.56 18.49 31.04
C PRO A 28 48.01 18.31 30.57
N PRO A 29 48.91 17.75 31.42
CA PRO A 29 50.27 17.41 31.02
C PRO A 29 50.30 16.68 29.66
N ALA A 30 51.33 16.95 28.84
CA ALA A 30 51.35 16.49 27.44
C ALA A 30 51.13 14.96 27.28
N LEU A 31 51.60 14.17 28.24
CA LEU A 31 51.41 12.73 28.28
C LEU A 31 49.95 12.34 28.56
N THR A 32 49.31 12.93 29.58
CA THR A 32 47.90 12.63 29.92
C THR A 32 46.96 13.08 28.81
N ALA A 33 47.21 14.24 28.20
CA ALA A 33 46.48 14.73 27.04
C ALA A 33 46.58 13.76 25.84
N SER A 34 47.78 13.22 25.59
CA SER A 34 48.01 12.28 24.48
C SER A 34 47.32 10.94 24.72
N VAL A 35 47.36 10.41 25.95
CA VAL A 35 46.66 9.18 26.33
C VAL A 35 45.15 9.36 26.21
N MET A 36 44.60 10.49 26.68
CA MET A 36 43.18 10.80 26.51
C MET A 36 42.77 10.85 25.04
N ALA A 37 43.57 11.49 24.18
CA ALA A 37 43.28 11.58 22.75
C ALA A 37 43.26 10.20 22.07
N TRP A 38 44.29 9.38 22.29
CA TRP A 38 44.36 8.03 21.70
C TRP A 38 43.28 7.09 22.23
N SER A 39 43.02 7.10 23.53
CA SER A 39 41.93 6.31 24.12
C SER A 39 40.57 6.77 23.59
N GLY A 40 40.37 8.08 23.43
CA GLY A 40 39.14 8.63 22.87
C GLY A 40 38.92 8.21 21.41
N THR A 41 39.97 8.27 20.59
CA THR A 41 39.94 7.76 19.20
C THR A 41 39.68 6.26 19.15
N LEU A 42 40.33 5.48 20.01
CA LEU A 42 40.11 4.02 20.08
C LEU A 42 38.64 3.71 20.40
N LEU A 43 38.04 4.40 21.37
CA LEU A 43 36.63 4.22 21.71
C LEU A 43 35.69 4.59 20.55
N LEU A 44 36.02 5.62 19.76
CA LEU A 44 35.25 5.95 18.56
C LEU A 44 35.36 4.87 17.48
N VAL A 45 36.58 4.37 17.22
CA VAL A 45 36.81 3.28 16.25
C VAL A 45 36.09 2.00 16.68
N LEU A 46 36.15 1.65 17.97
CA LEU A 46 35.40 0.54 18.54
C LEU A 46 33.89 0.77 18.44
N GLY A 47 33.42 2.00 18.66
CA GLY A 47 32.03 2.37 18.42
C GLY A 47 31.59 2.10 16.98
N PHE A 48 32.38 2.54 15.98
CA PHE A 48 32.11 2.29 14.56
C PHE A 48 32.12 0.80 14.21
N ALA A 49 33.02 0.01 14.78
CA ALA A 49 33.16 -1.41 14.47
C ALA A 49 32.12 -2.30 15.18
N LEU A 50 31.67 -1.92 16.38
CA LEU A 50 30.84 -2.77 17.24
C LEU A 50 29.36 -2.39 17.23
N ILE A 51 28.99 -1.17 16.83
CA ILE A 51 27.58 -0.75 16.74
C ILE A 51 27.02 -1.24 15.41
N ASN A 52 26.07 -2.17 15.47
CA ASN A 52 25.36 -2.70 14.30
C ASN A 52 23.84 -2.44 14.41
N PRO A 53 23.09 -2.54 13.29
CA PRO A 53 21.64 -2.30 13.28
C PRO A 53 20.82 -3.27 14.12
N GLU A 54 21.35 -4.46 14.43
CA GLU A 54 20.65 -5.51 15.18
C GLU A 54 20.67 -5.29 16.70
N ARG A 55 21.51 -4.37 17.20
CA ARG A 55 21.57 -4.03 18.62
C ARG A 55 20.56 -2.95 18.95
N ALA A 56 19.86 -3.10 20.06
CA ALA A 56 18.93 -2.10 20.58
C ALA A 56 19.64 -0.74 20.79
N PHE A 57 19.07 0.31 20.21
CA PHE A 57 19.54 1.69 20.35
C PHE A 57 18.40 2.58 20.87
N PRO A 58 18.63 3.41 21.90
CA PRO A 58 19.88 3.59 22.64
C PRO A 58 20.14 2.48 23.68
N GLY A 59 21.41 2.08 23.84
CA GLY A 59 21.87 1.08 24.82
C GLY A 59 23.28 1.39 25.35
N ALA A 60 23.85 0.52 26.19
CA ALA A 60 25.16 0.73 26.82
C ALA A 60 26.30 0.99 25.81
N TRP A 61 26.19 0.48 24.59
CA TRP A 61 27.13 0.72 23.49
C TRP A 61 27.25 2.20 23.08
N ALA A 62 26.24 3.03 23.38
CA ALA A 62 26.32 4.49 23.17
C ALA A 62 27.34 5.17 24.10
N LEU A 63 27.77 4.50 25.18
CA LEU A 63 28.86 4.98 26.04
C LEU A 63 30.19 5.05 25.30
N LEU A 64 30.44 4.16 24.32
CA LEU A 64 31.69 4.14 23.55
C LEU A 64 31.90 5.46 22.80
N PRO A 65 31.01 5.90 21.88
CA PRO A 65 31.23 7.15 21.15
C PRO A 65 31.11 8.38 22.06
N THR A 66 30.30 8.33 23.11
CA THR A 66 30.13 9.48 24.02
C THR A 66 31.36 9.70 24.90
N LEU A 67 31.87 8.66 25.57
CA LEU A 67 33.12 8.75 26.35
C LEU A 67 34.32 9.03 25.44
N GLY A 68 34.37 8.40 24.26
CA GLY A 68 35.40 8.68 23.26
C GLY A 68 35.47 10.15 22.85
N THR A 69 34.31 10.75 22.58
CA THR A 69 34.19 12.18 22.27
C THR A 69 34.59 13.06 23.46
N VAL A 70 34.15 12.72 24.69
CA VAL A 70 34.52 13.46 25.90
C VAL A 70 36.03 13.46 26.12
N LEU A 71 36.69 12.31 25.98
CA LEU A 71 38.15 12.20 26.13
C LEU A 71 38.91 13.01 25.07
N LEU A 72 38.44 13.03 23.82
CA LEU A 72 39.03 13.84 22.76
C LEU A 72 38.90 15.34 23.00
N ILE A 73 37.75 15.80 23.51
CA ILE A 73 37.53 17.20 23.89
C ILE A 73 38.40 17.56 25.10
N ALA A 74 38.46 16.69 26.12
CA ALA A 74 39.23 16.90 27.34
C ALA A 74 40.75 16.93 27.09
N ALA A 75 41.24 16.15 26.11
CA ALA A 75 42.64 16.17 25.68
C ALA A 75 43.09 17.53 25.13
N GLY A 76 42.16 18.37 24.68
CA GLY A 76 42.43 19.71 24.17
C GLY A 76 43.02 19.75 22.75
N PRO A 77 43.03 20.93 22.11
CA PRO A 77 43.36 21.05 20.68
C PRO A 77 44.86 20.94 20.36
N GLN A 78 45.73 21.02 21.38
CA GLN A 78 47.19 21.10 21.21
C GLN A 78 47.89 19.74 21.10
N THR A 79 47.18 18.63 21.32
CA THR A 79 47.74 17.29 21.11
C THR A 79 48.04 17.08 19.63
N ARG A 80 49.11 16.32 19.32
CA ARG A 80 49.52 16.07 17.92
C ARG A 80 48.38 15.48 17.09
N LEU A 81 47.63 14.53 17.68
CA LEU A 81 46.50 13.85 17.04
C LEU A 81 45.35 14.83 16.74
N ASN A 82 44.88 15.56 17.75
CA ASN A 82 43.78 16.50 17.57
C ASN A 82 44.17 17.64 16.63
N ARG A 83 45.40 18.13 16.71
CA ARG A 83 45.89 19.20 15.83
C ARG A 83 45.91 18.80 14.37
N LEU A 84 46.37 17.58 14.08
CA LEU A 84 46.47 17.07 12.71
C LEU A 84 45.08 16.75 12.13
N LEU A 85 44.25 16.04 12.90
CA LEU A 85 43.00 15.48 12.41
C LEU A 85 41.79 16.38 12.64
N LEU A 86 41.60 16.92 13.85
CA LEU A 86 40.34 17.54 14.26
C LEU A 86 40.38 19.08 14.25
N ALA A 87 41.56 19.69 14.43
CA ALA A 87 41.72 21.14 14.52
C ALA A 87 42.08 21.80 13.19
N ASN A 88 42.16 21.04 12.08
CA ASN A 88 42.35 21.62 10.76
C ASN A 88 41.11 22.40 10.30
N ARG A 89 41.30 23.38 9.41
CA ARG A 89 40.22 24.30 8.98
C ARG A 89 39.02 23.56 8.36
N PRO A 90 39.20 22.52 7.52
CA PRO A 90 38.08 21.74 6.98
C PRO A 90 37.26 21.03 8.07
N MET A 91 37.89 20.33 9.02
CA MET A 91 37.17 19.59 10.06
C MET A 91 36.46 20.53 11.04
N VAL A 92 37.08 21.67 11.38
CA VAL A 92 36.41 22.71 12.17
C VAL A 92 35.20 23.26 11.40
N TRP A 93 35.32 23.50 10.10
CA TRP A 93 34.20 23.98 9.28
C TRP A 93 33.03 22.98 9.25
N VAL A 94 33.32 21.68 9.08
CA VAL A 94 32.30 20.61 9.19
C VAL A 94 31.65 20.62 10.58
N GLY A 95 32.46 20.75 11.64
CA GLY A 95 31.96 20.88 13.00
C GLY A 95 31.01 22.07 13.19
N LEU A 96 31.32 23.22 12.61
CA LEU A 96 30.49 24.44 12.70
C LEU A 96 29.12 24.26 12.04
N ILE A 97 29.04 23.53 10.92
CA ILE A 97 27.77 23.30 10.21
C ILE A 97 27.06 22.01 10.65
N SER A 98 27.65 21.22 11.56
CA SER A 98 27.20 19.87 11.89
C SER A 98 25.76 19.80 12.41
N TYR A 99 25.31 20.81 13.18
CA TYR A 99 23.95 20.85 13.70
C TYR A 99 22.92 21.16 12.61
N PRO A 100 23.04 22.24 11.81
CA PRO A 100 22.18 22.44 10.64
C PRO A 100 22.24 21.28 9.62
N LEU A 101 23.40 20.65 9.46
CA LEU A 101 23.57 19.49 8.59
C LEU A 101 22.75 18.31 9.10
N TYR A 102 22.78 18.05 10.41
CA TYR A 102 21.93 17.07 11.06
C TYR A 102 20.44 17.33 10.78
N LEU A 103 20.00 18.59 10.78
CA LEU A 103 18.61 18.95 10.48
C LEU A 103 18.22 18.76 9.02
N TRP A 104 19.10 19.06 8.06
CA TRP A 104 18.77 19.02 6.63
C TRP A 104 18.97 17.66 5.98
N HIS A 105 20.02 16.90 6.35
CA HIS A 105 20.32 15.65 5.64
C HIS A 105 19.19 14.63 5.76
N TRP A 106 18.58 14.48 6.93
CA TRP A 106 17.58 13.44 7.18
C TRP A 106 16.27 13.69 6.40
N PRO A 107 15.62 14.87 6.46
CA PRO A 107 14.43 15.15 5.66
C PRO A 107 14.68 15.03 4.15
N LEU A 108 15.83 15.49 3.65
CA LEU A 108 16.14 15.45 2.22
C LEU A 108 16.36 14.02 1.72
N LEU A 109 17.15 13.22 2.43
CA LEU A 109 17.41 11.82 2.05
C LEU A 109 16.17 10.95 2.19
N THR A 110 15.36 11.16 3.25
CA THR A 110 14.06 10.49 3.40
C THR A 110 13.12 10.88 2.26
N PHE A 111 13.04 12.17 1.90
CA PHE A 111 12.20 12.62 0.79
C PHE A 111 12.65 11.99 -0.55
N ALA A 112 13.95 11.91 -0.80
CA ALA A 112 14.49 11.25 -1.97
C ALA A 112 14.08 9.77 -2.05
N HIS A 113 14.12 9.06 -0.92
CA HIS A 113 13.72 7.66 -0.85
C HIS A 113 12.21 7.48 -1.04
N LEU A 114 11.39 8.30 -0.38
CA LEU A 114 9.94 8.28 -0.52
C LEU A 114 9.50 8.56 -1.96
N ARG A 115 10.19 9.46 -2.67
CA ARG A 115 9.84 9.80 -4.05
C ARG A 115 10.28 8.73 -5.05
N ALA A 116 11.42 8.08 -4.80
CA ALA A 116 11.95 7.04 -5.67
C ALA A 116 11.22 5.69 -5.50
N GLY A 117 10.57 5.44 -4.36
CA GLY A 117 9.95 4.14 -4.04
C GLY A 117 10.95 3.01 -3.75
N GLU A 118 12.20 3.17 -4.21
CA GLU A 118 13.35 2.29 -4.01
C GLU A 118 14.59 3.08 -3.59
N THR A 119 15.75 2.41 -3.45
CA THR A 119 17.03 3.09 -3.19
C THR A 119 17.42 3.94 -4.41
N PRO A 120 17.52 5.28 -4.27
CA PRO A 120 17.87 6.14 -5.39
C PRO A 120 19.27 5.80 -5.92
N ALA A 121 19.52 6.04 -7.22
CA ALA A 121 20.86 5.92 -7.77
C ALA A 121 21.87 6.74 -6.95
N TRP A 122 23.10 6.25 -6.79
CA TRP A 122 24.13 6.87 -5.95
C TRP A 122 24.43 8.33 -6.35
N THR A 123 24.28 8.67 -7.62
CA THR A 123 24.42 10.04 -8.14
C THR A 123 23.35 10.99 -7.57
N ILE A 124 22.11 10.52 -7.46
CA ILE A 124 20.99 11.26 -6.88
C ILE A 124 21.22 11.43 -5.38
N GLN A 125 21.67 10.38 -4.68
CA GLN A 125 22.01 10.46 -3.26
C GLN A 125 23.10 11.50 -3.00
N LEU A 126 24.16 11.49 -3.83
CA LEU A 126 25.25 12.47 -3.71
C LEU A 126 24.76 13.90 -3.93
N ALA A 127 23.84 14.13 -4.88
CA ALA A 127 23.22 15.43 -5.10
C ALA A 127 22.43 15.92 -3.86
N TRP A 128 21.64 15.05 -3.23
CA TRP A 128 20.92 15.39 -2.00
C TRP A 128 21.84 15.64 -0.81
N VAL A 129 22.93 14.89 -0.68
CA VAL A 129 23.97 15.16 0.34
C VAL A 129 24.62 16.52 0.09
N ALA A 130 25.03 16.82 -1.15
CA ALA A 130 25.60 18.12 -1.48
C ALA A 130 24.63 19.28 -1.18
N LEU A 131 23.35 19.11 -1.52
CA LEU A 131 22.30 20.07 -1.18
C LEU A 131 22.15 20.25 0.33
N SER A 132 22.19 19.16 1.11
CA SER A 132 22.11 19.22 2.57
C SER A 132 23.28 20.02 3.18
N VAL A 133 24.50 19.86 2.65
CA VAL A 133 25.68 20.62 3.08
C VAL A 133 25.55 22.10 2.72
N LEU A 134 25.05 22.41 1.52
CA LEU A 134 24.81 23.80 1.10
C LEU A 134 23.77 24.49 2.00
N LEU A 135 22.63 23.85 2.24
CA LEU A 135 21.59 24.39 3.11
C LEU A 135 22.05 24.52 4.55
N ALA A 136 22.83 23.57 5.06
CA ALA A 136 23.44 23.64 6.39
C ALA A 136 24.38 24.84 6.51
N TRP A 137 25.26 25.05 5.52
CA TRP A 137 26.18 26.18 5.48
C TRP A 137 25.44 27.52 5.40
N LEU A 138 24.42 27.63 4.55
CA LEU A 138 23.57 28.83 4.46
C LEU A 138 22.84 29.10 5.78
N THR A 139 22.26 28.06 6.39
CA THR A 139 21.58 28.15 7.69
C THR A 139 22.55 28.66 8.77
N PHE A 140 23.75 28.07 8.85
CA PHE A 140 24.78 28.51 9.78
C PHE A 140 25.19 29.98 9.56
N ARG A 141 25.42 30.35 8.29
CA ARG A 141 25.93 31.67 7.93
C ARG A 141 24.90 32.78 8.10
N LEU A 142 23.66 32.53 7.70
CA LEU A 142 22.60 33.54 7.58
C LEU A 142 21.66 33.57 8.79
N ILE A 143 21.51 32.46 9.51
CA ILE A 143 20.57 32.36 10.64
C ILE A 143 21.35 32.18 11.95
N GLU A 144 22.14 31.12 12.08
CA GLU A 144 22.76 30.78 13.37
C GLU A 144 23.78 31.83 13.82
N LYS A 145 24.71 32.23 12.94
CA LYS A 145 25.76 33.18 13.28
C LYS A 145 25.20 34.56 13.68
N PRO A 146 24.25 35.18 12.95
CA PRO A 146 23.64 36.44 13.36
C PRO A 146 22.83 36.33 14.65
N VAL A 147 22.08 35.25 14.86
CA VAL A 147 21.28 35.04 16.08
C VAL A 147 22.16 34.84 17.31
N ARG A 148 23.27 34.10 17.17
CA ARG A 148 24.15 33.74 18.28
C ARG A 148 25.17 34.81 18.65
N PHE A 149 25.73 35.49 17.65
CA PHE A 149 26.87 36.42 17.83
C PHE A 149 26.60 37.83 17.30
N GLY A 150 25.41 38.09 16.73
CA GLY A 150 25.04 39.41 16.22
C GLY A 150 24.47 40.35 17.29
N PRO A 151 24.22 41.62 16.93
CA PRO A 151 23.74 42.66 17.84
C PRO A 151 22.22 42.59 18.12
N LEU A 152 21.56 41.47 17.79
CA LEU A 152 20.12 41.32 17.90
C LEU A 152 19.66 41.29 19.37
N ASN A 153 18.46 41.83 19.64
CA ASN A 153 17.89 41.85 20.97
C ASN A 153 17.51 40.43 21.42
N ARG A 154 18.19 39.93 22.47
CA ARG A 154 17.98 38.57 23.00
C ARG A 154 16.54 38.28 23.40
N ARG A 155 15.82 39.24 24.01
CA ARG A 155 14.42 39.04 24.41
C ARG A 155 13.51 38.89 23.18
N ALA A 156 13.77 39.68 22.14
CA ALA A 156 13.03 39.60 20.89
C ALA A 156 13.28 38.26 20.17
N ILE A 157 14.54 37.79 20.16
CA ILE A 157 14.88 36.45 19.62
C ILE A 157 14.15 35.36 20.40
N THR A 158 14.23 35.36 21.73
CA THR A 158 13.56 34.35 22.55
C THR A 158 12.05 34.35 22.30
N ALA A 159 11.42 35.53 22.27
CA ALA A 159 10.00 35.65 21.98
C ALA A 159 9.67 35.07 20.58
N ALA A 160 10.43 35.45 19.55
CA ALA A 160 10.22 34.94 18.19
C ALA A 160 10.37 33.41 18.09
N LEU A 161 11.38 32.83 18.75
CA LEU A 161 11.58 31.38 18.79
C LEU A 161 10.45 30.67 19.54
N CYS A 162 10.01 31.20 20.69
CA CYS A 162 8.86 30.67 21.41
C CYS A 162 7.58 30.75 20.57
N THR A 163 7.33 31.87 19.89
CA THR A 163 6.20 32.03 18.98
C THR A 163 6.26 31.04 17.82
N ALA A 164 7.44 30.82 17.23
CA ALA A 164 7.63 29.83 16.17
C ALA A 164 7.35 28.40 16.69
N MET A 165 7.82 28.06 17.89
CA MET A 165 7.52 26.76 18.51
C MET A 165 6.02 26.57 18.76
N VAL A 166 5.33 27.61 19.25
CA VAL A 166 3.86 27.58 19.41
C VAL A 166 3.17 27.42 18.06
N GLY A 167 3.64 28.09 17.00
CA GLY A 167 3.12 27.94 15.65
C GLY A 167 3.27 26.51 15.11
N VAL A 168 4.45 25.89 15.29
CA VAL A 168 4.69 24.49 14.91
C VAL A 168 3.80 23.54 15.71
N ALA A 169 3.65 23.77 17.02
CA ALA A 169 2.78 22.97 17.87
C ALA A 169 1.30 23.11 17.44
N ALA A 170 0.84 24.32 17.13
CA ALA A 170 -0.52 24.58 16.65
C ALA A 170 -0.78 23.92 15.28
N ALA A 171 0.17 24.02 14.35
CA ALA A 171 0.11 23.35 13.06
C ALA A 171 0.06 21.82 13.21
N GLY A 172 0.95 21.26 14.04
CA GLY A 172 0.98 19.83 14.34
C GLY A 172 -0.31 19.34 15.00
N THR A 173 -0.86 20.11 15.94
CA THR A 173 -2.13 19.81 16.61
C THR A 173 -3.29 19.84 15.62
N THR A 174 -3.32 20.85 14.75
CA THR A 174 -4.35 20.97 13.71
C THR A 174 -4.29 19.80 12.73
N ILE A 175 -3.08 19.41 12.29
CA ILE A 175 -2.87 18.24 11.42
C ILE A 175 -3.35 16.97 12.12
N HIS A 176 -2.99 16.77 13.39
CA HIS A 176 -3.37 15.58 14.14
C HIS A 176 -4.88 15.50 14.37
N GLN A 177 -5.52 16.61 14.77
CA GLN A 177 -6.97 16.68 15.00
C GLN A 177 -7.78 16.50 13.72
N ARG A 178 -7.22 16.82 12.55
CA ARG A 178 -7.86 16.63 11.24
C ARG A 178 -7.48 15.32 10.56
N GLU A 179 -6.70 14.46 11.23
CA GLU A 179 -6.13 13.24 10.66
C GLU A 179 -5.36 13.47 9.35
N GLY A 180 -4.81 14.68 9.18
CA GLY A 180 -4.19 15.15 7.95
C GLY A 180 -4.99 16.23 7.23
N PHE A 181 -4.77 16.32 5.92
CA PHE A 181 -5.49 17.22 5.01
C PHE A 181 -5.92 16.40 3.79
N GLU A 182 -6.81 15.46 4.00
CA GLU A 182 -7.25 14.55 2.94
C GLU A 182 -7.92 15.29 1.78
N GLU A 183 -8.48 16.48 2.02
CA GLU A 183 -9.08 17.32 0.98
C GLU A 183 -8.08 17.76 -0.09
N ARG A 184 -6.77 17.62 0.17
CA ARG A 184 -5.72 17.84 -0.83
C ARG A 184 -5.74 16.79 -1.95
N TYR A 185 -6.39 15.65 -1.71
CA TYR A 185 -6.50 14.55 -2.64
C TYR A 185 -7.89 14.54 -3.30
N PRO A 186 -7.97 14.17 -4.59
CA PRO A 186 -9.25 13.94 -5.26
C PRO A 186 -10.09 12.91 -4.48
N PRO A 187 -11.43 13.05 -4.45
CA PRO A 187 -12.30 12.10 -3.74
C PRO A 187 -12.06 10.63 -4.10
N THR A 188 -11.74 10.36 -5.36
CA THR A 188 -11.34 9.02 -5.85
C THR A 188 -10.08 8.50 -5.18
N VAL A 189 -9.07 9.34 -4.96
CA VAL A 189 -7.81 8.92 -4.33
C VAL A 189 -8.03 8.66 -2.85
N ARG A 190 -8.84 9.49 -2.17
CA ARG A 190 -9.21 9.25 -0.77
C ARG A 190 -9.89 7.90 -0.60
N GLU A 191 -10.85 7.56 -1.47
CA GLU A 191 -11.52 6.25 -1.46
C GLU A 191 -10.51 5.10 -1.55
N LEU A 192 -9.52 5.20 -2.45
CA LEU A 192 -8.49 4.17 -2.60
C LEU A 192 -7.58 4.02 -1.38
N LEU A 193 -7.37 5.12 -0.63
CA LEU A 193 -6.52 5.13 0.57
C LEU A 193 -7.28 4.63 1.82
N THR A 194 -8.57 4.91 1.91
CA THR A 194 -9.39 4.56 3.08
C THR A 194 -10.01 3.17 2.95
N ARG A 195 -10.38 2.76 1.74
CA ARG A 195 -11.11 1.52 1.49
C ARG A 195 -10.29 0.55 0.64
N SER A 196 -9.82 -0.50 1.29
CA SER A 196 -8.99 -1.53 0.66
C SER A 196 -9.10 -2.89 1.36
N GLY A 197 -8.45 -3.90 0.79
CA GLY A 197 -8.36 -5.24 1.36
C GLY A 197 -9.63 -6.08 1.20
N LEU A 198 -9.65 -7.23 1.89
CA LEU A 198 -10.68 -8.26 1.71
C LEU A 198 -12.10 -7.73 1.94
N LYS A 199 -12.32 -6.91 2.98
CA LYS A 199 -13.64 -6.33 3.29
C LYS A 199 -14.19 -5.47 2.16
N ALA A 200 -13.33 -4.76 1.43
CA ALA A 200 -13.77 -3.93 0.30
C ALA A 200 -14.18 -4.79 -0.90
N VAL A 201 -13.44 -5.89 -1.14
CA VAL A 201 -13.71 -6.84 -2.22
C VAL A 201 -14.99 -7.65 -1.96
N THR A 202 -15.18 -8.15 -0.75
CA THR A 202 -16.24 -9.11 -0.43
C THR A 202 -17.53 -8.47 0.09
N GLN A 203 -17.72 -7.16 -0.15
CA GLN A 203 -18.92 -6.47 0.35
C GLN A 203 -20.18 -7.04 -0.30
N GLY A 204 -21.12 -7.47 0.54
CA GLY A 204 -22.40 -8.03 0.09
C GLY A 204 -22.32 -9.46 -0.41
N TRP A 205 -21.16 -10.12 -0.32
CA TRP A 205 -21.02 -11.53 -0.65
C TRP A 205 -21.58 -12.41 0.48
N ARG A 206 -22.06 -13.60 0.13
CA ARG A 206 -22.53 -14.61 1.09
C ARG A 206 -21.38 -15.53 1.54
N LEU A 207 -20.30 -14.92 2.03
CA LEU A 207 -19.09 -15.65 2.46
C LEU A 207 -19.43 -16.72 3.50
N LYS A 208 -18.83 -17.90 3.35
CA LYS A 208 -18.95 -19.07 4.24
C LYS A 208 -20.31 -19.78 4.24
N ASP A 209 -21.34 -19.14 3.69
CA ASP A 209 -22.67 -19.73 3.57
C ASP A 209 -22.96 -20.23 2.15
N CYS A 210 -22.76 -19.38 1.13
CA CYS A 210 -23.07 -19.67 -0.28
C CYS A 210 -21.89 -19.44 -1.23
N MET A 211 -20.91 -18.66 -0.78
CA MET A 211 -19.59 -18.52 -1.38
C MET A 211 -18.56 -19.09 -0.40
N LEU A 212 -18.10 -20.31 -0.67
CA LEU A 212 -17.22 -21.04 0.25
C LEU A 212 -15.75 -20.67 0.01
N GLU A 213 -14.98 -20.57 1.09
CA GLU A 213 -13.55 -20.28 1.05
C GLU A 213 -12.71 -21.57 0.88
N PHE A 214 -11.38 -21.45 0.91
CA PHE A 214 -10.45 -22.51 0.52
C PHE A 214 -10.57 -23.83 1.31
N GLU A 215 -10.98 -23.75 2.58
CA GLU A 215 -10.96 -24.88 3.53
C GLU A 215 -12.35 -25.46 3.80
N HIS A 216 -13.39 -24.93 3.17
CA HIS A 216 -14.78 -25.32 3.45
C HIS A 216 -15.26 -26.45 2.52
N PRO A 217 -15.75 -27.58 3.07
CA PRO A 217 -16.36 -28.65 2.29
C PRO A 217 -17.75 -28.29 1.80
N ALA A 218 -18.26 -29.04 0.81
CA ALA A 218 -19.59 -28.82 0.24
C ALA A 218 -20.75 -28.93 1.25
N SER A 219 -20.56 -29.61 2.38
CA SER A 219 -21.55 -29.70 3.46
C SER A 219 -21.83 -28.37 4.17
N ASP A 220 -20.95 -27.38 4.00
CA ASP A 220 -21.09 -26.09 4.67
C ASP A 220 -22.12 -25.17 4.00
N TYR A 221 -22.44 -25.46 2.72
CA TYR A 221 -23.46 -24.74 1.98
C TYR A 221 -24.80 -24.75 2.70
N LYS A 222 -25.40 -23.57 2.86
CA LYS A 222 -26.72 -23.45 3.52
C LYS A 222 -27.87 -23.69 2.55
N ASP A 223 -29.00 -24.11 3.08
CA ASP A 223 -30.22 -24.38 2.30
C ASP A 223 -30.74 -23.11 1.62
N PHE A 224 -30.67 -21.96 2.31
CA PHE A 224 -31.14 -20.66 1.77
C PHE A 224 -30.30 -20.15 0.59
N CYS A 225 -29.19 -20.79 0.25
CA CYS A 225 -28.39 -20.41 -0.91
C CYS A 225 -29.13 -20.62 -2.24
N ILE A 226 -30.21 -21.40 -2.23
CA ILE A 226 -31.07 -21.65 -3.38
C ILE A 226 -32.49 -21.23 -3.01
N GLU A 227 -32.96 -20.15 -3.61
CA GLU A 227 -34.32 -19.66 -3.41
C GLU A 227 -35.35 -20.49 -4.19
N GLU A 228 -36.56 -20.62 -3.66
CA GLU A 228 -37.67 -21.33 -4.31
C GLU A 228 -38.46 -20.48 -5.34
N LYS A 229 -37.99 -19.26 -5.62
CA LYS A 229 -38.67 -18.29 -6.50
C LYS A 229 -38.30 -18.51 -7.98
N ARG A 230 -39.29 -18.36 -8.88
CA ARG A 230 -39.14 -18.53 -10.33
C ARG A 230 -39.32 -17.22 -11.12
N PRO A 231 -38.65 -17.05 -12.27
CA PRO A 231 -37.55 -17.88 -12.78
C PRO A 231 -36.34 -17.88 -11.82
N LEU A 232 -35.63 -19.00 -11.74
CA LEU A 232 -34.46 -19.18 -10.88
C LEU A 232 -33.18 -18.99 -11.70
N ILE A 233 -32.39 -17.98 -11.34
CA ILE A 233 -31.03 -17.77 -11.85
C ILE A 233 -30.04 -18.46 -10.90
N PHE A 234 -29.22 -19.35 -11.43
CA PHE A 234 -28.24 -20.11 -10.66
C PHE A 234 -26.81 -19.65 -10.97
N LEU A 235 -26.13 -19.06 -9.99
CA LEU A 235 -24.75 -18.61 -10.06
C LEU A 235 -23.81 -19.77 -9.69
N TRP A 236 -22.96 -20.19 -10.62
CA TRP A 236 -21.98 -21.25 -10.38
C TRP A 236 -20.57 -20.85 -10.85
N GLY A 237 -19.60 -20.99 -9.94
CA GLY A 237 -18.18 -20.90 -10.26
C GLY A 237 -17.33 -20.47 -9.08
N ASP A 238 -16.31 -19.65 -9.33
CA ASP A 238 -15.36 -19.27 -8.30
C ASP A 238 -15.80 -18.01 -7.51
N SER A 239 -14.83 -17.30 -6.91
CA SER A 239 -15.09 -16.02 -6.24
C SER A 239 -15.65 -14.95 -7.16
N HIS A 240 -15.40 -15.01 -8.47
CA HIS A 240 -16.00 -14.13 -9.47
C HIS A 240 -17.49 -14.41 -9.66
N ALA A 241 -17.91 -15.68 -9.71
CA ALA A 241 -19.34 -16.01 -9.70
C ALA A 241 -20.01 -15.51 -8.42
N GLY A 242 -19.42 -15.78 -7.25
CA GLY A 242 -19.96 -15.31 -5.97
C GLY A 242 -20.01 -13.78 -5.87
N SER A 243 -19.08 -13.08 -6.52
CA SER A 243 -19.05 -11.62 -6.57
C SER A 243 -20.24 -11.00 -7.31
N LEU A 244 -20.96 -11.77 -8.13
CA LEU A 244 -22.15 -11.28 -8.85
C LEU A 244 -23.39 -11.17 -7.94
N TYR A 245 -23.45 -11.96 -6.87
CA TYR A 245 -24.61 -12.02 -5.96
C TYR A 245 -25.13 -10.63 -5.53
N PRO A 246 -24.31 -9.69 -5.01
CA PRO A 246 -24.82 -8.39 -4.57
C PRO A 246 -25.52 -7.58 -5.67
N GLY A 247 -25.11 -7.71 -6.93
CA GLY A 247 -25.79 -7.03 -8.04
C GLY A 247 -27.14 -7.65 -8.38
N PHE A 248 -27.20 -8.98 -8.48
CA PHE A 248 -28.46 -9.68 -8.69
C PHE A 248 -29.42 -9.49 -7.52
N LYS A 249 -28.92 -9.48 -6.28
CA LYS A 249 -29.74 -9.20 -5.10
C LYS A 249 -30.29 -7.77 -5.12
N ALA A 250 -29.47 -6.77 -5.44
CA ALA A 250 -29.94 -5.39 -5.59
C ALA A 250 -30.99 -5.24 -6.71
N LEU A 251 -30.82 -5.97 -7.82
CA LEU A 251 -31.78 -6.01 -8.92
C LEU A 251 -33.11 -6.67 -8.48
N GLN A 252 -33.05 -7.79 -7.76
CA GLN A 252 -34.22 -8.47 -7.19
C GLN A 252 -34.97 -7.55 -6.21
N ASP A 253 -34.24 -6.87 -5.31
CA ASP A 253 -34.80 -5.97 -4.30
C ASP A 253 -35.39 -4.69 -4.89
N SER A 254 -34.94 -4.28 -6.10
CA SER A 254 -35.52 -3.13 -6.81
C SER A 254 -36.97 -3.35 -7.24
N GLY A 255 -37.43 -4.60 -7.32
CA GLY A 255 -38.76 -4.97 -7.77
C GLY A 255 -39.00 -4.79 -9.29
N GLN A 256 -37.98 -4.40 -10.06
CA GLN A 256 -38.08 -4.25 -11.52
C GLN A 256 -38.27 -5.60 -12.22
N TYR A 257 -37.62 -6.65 -11.70
CA TYR A 257 -37.73 -8.01 -12.21
C TYR A 257 -38.12 -8.97 -11.09
N GLU A 258 -38.89 -10.01 -11.42
CA GLU A 258 -39.20 -11.11 -10.51
C GLU A 258 -38.38 -12.32 -10.89
N PHE A 259 -37.52 -12.77 -9.96
CA PHE A 259 -36.71 -13.97 -10.10
C PHE A 259 -36.20 -14.42 -8.73
N GLY A 260 -35.80 -15.68 -8.62
CA GLY A 260 -35.04 -16.24 -7.49
C GLY A 260 -33.55 -16.35 -7.80
N ILE A 261 -32.73 -16.41 -6.75
CA ILE A 261 -31.28 -16.56 -6.86
C ILE A 261 -30.84 -17.88 -6.22
N GLY A 262 -30.16 -18.71 -7.00
CA GLY A 262 -29.39 -19.86 -6.54
C GLY A 262 -27.90 -19.57 -6.62
N GLU A 263 -27.11 -20.04 -5.66
CA GLU A 263 -25.66 -19.93 -5.70
C GLU A 263 -24.96 -21.16 -5.14
N ARG A 264 -24.00 -21.64 -5.91
CA ARG A 264 -22.94 -22.54 -5.47
C ARG A 264 -21.63 -22.00 -6.00
N SER A 265 -20.99 -21.13 -5.21
CA SER A 265 -19.69 -20.55 -5.58
C SER A 265 -18.61 -20.91 -4.56
N SER A 266 -17.35 -21.01 -5.02
CA SER A 266 -16.23 -21.46 -4.19
C SER A 266 -14.92 -20.82 -4.61
N ALA A 267 -14.25 -20.11 -3.71
CA ALA A 267 -13.02 -19.37 -3.98
C ALA A 267 -11.96 -20.24 -4.68
N GLY A 268 -11.62 -19.93 -5.93
CA GLY A 268 -10.60 -20.69 -6.64
C GLY A 268 -11.07 -22.00 -7.30
N CYS A 269 -12.37 -22.28 -7.41
CA CYS A 269 -12.90 -23.43 -8.16
C CYS A 269 -13.65 -23.01 -9.43
N PRO A 270 -13.15 -23.31 -10.64
CA PRO A 270 -13.90 -23.08 -11.86
C PRO A 270 -15.14 -23.99 -11.89
N PRO A 271 -16.26 -23.59 -12.54
CA PRO A 271 -17.49 -24.38 -12.63
C PRO A 271 -17.36 -25.48 -13.70
N VAL A 272 -16.44 -26.42 -13.47
CA VAL A 272 -16.17 -27.57 -14.34
C VAL A 272 -16.16 -28.85 -13.50
N LEU A 273 -16.71 -29.93 -14.05
CA LEU A 273 -16.71 -31.24 -13.42
C LEU A 273 -15.42 -31.98 -13.75
N GLY A 274 -14.88 -32.72 -12.78
CA GLY A 274 -13.65 -33.49 -12.96
C GLY A 274 -12.58 -33.16 -11.91
N PRO A 275 -11.37 -33.72 -12.09
CA PRO A 275 -10.26 -33.50 -11.19
C PRO A 275 -9.75 -32.05 -11.29
N GLU A 276 -9.59 -31.41 -10.15
CA GLU A 276 -9.14 -30.01 -10.05
C GLU A 276 -7.89 -29.89 -9.19
N ALA A 277 -7.06 -28.89 -9.50
CA ALA A 277 -5.79 -28.66 -8.80
C ALA A 277 -5.98 -28.26 -7.32
N ARG A 278 -7.07 -27.54 -7.00
CA ARG A 278 -7.40 -27.17 -5.62
C ARG A 278 -8.15 -28.32 -4.93
N PRO A 279 -7.70 -28.78 -3.75
CA PRO A 279 -8.43 -29.74 -2.95
C PRO A 279 -9.87 -29.28 -2.66
N LEU A 280 -10.81 -30.22 -2.64
CA LEU A 280 -12.26 -30.01 -2.48
C LEU A 280 -13.01 -29.45 -3.70
N CYS A 281 -12.35 -28.89 -4.73
CA CYS A 281 -13.12 -28.36 -5.89
C CYS A 281 -13.97 -29.44 -6.57
N GLY A 282 -13.48 -30.67 -6.69
CA GLY A 282 -14.27 -31.78 -7.23
C GLY A 282 -15.57 -32.00 -6.46
N SER A 283 -15.50 -32.17 -5.13
CA SER A 283 -16.70 -32.39 -4.31
C SER A 283 -17.63 -31.16 -4.23
N LEU A 284 -17.07 -29.95 -4.32
CA LEU A 284 -17.83 -28.70 -4.40
C LEU A 284 -18.60 -28.61 -5.72
N ASN A 285 -17.96 -28.94 -6.85
CA ASN A 285 -18.58 -28.94 -8.17
C ASN A 285 -19.58 -30.09 -8.34
N ASP A 286 -19.32 -31.26 -7.76
CA ASP A 286 -20.28 -32.37 -7.69
C ASP A 286 -21.55 -31.96 -6.91
N ASN A 287 -21.39 -31.23 -5.80
CA ASN A 287 -22.53 -30.68 -5.06
C ASN A 287 -23.29 -29.63 -5.88
N ALA A 288 -22.58 -28.78 -6.62
CA ALA A 288 -23.19 -27.75 -7.46
C ALA A 288 -24.06 -28.35 -8.57
N ILE A 289 -23.57 -29.35 -9.30
CA ILE A 289 -24.36 -30.01 -10.34
C ILE A 289 -25.55 -30.77 -9.77
N GLU A 290 -25.40 -31.38 -8.58
CA GLU A 290 -26.52 -32.05 -7.90
C GLU A 290 -27.59 -31.04 -7.47
N ALA A 291 -27.19 -29.89 -6.93
CA ALA A 291 -28.10 -28.80 -6.63
C ALA A 291 -28.83 -28.28 -7.88
N ILE A 292 -28.16 -28.22 -9.03
CA ILE A 292 -28.79 -27.87 -10.32
C ILE A 292 -29.81 -28.93 -10.75
N ARG A 293 -29.51 -30.23 -10.61
CA ARG A 293 -30.45 -31.32 -10.93
C ARG A 293 -31.71 -31.29 -10.06
N GLN A 294 -31.54 -30.97 -8.77
CA GLN A 294 -32.65 -30.90 -7.81
C GLN A 294 -33.49 -29.65 -8.00
N SER A 295 -32.84 -28.48 -8.11
CA SER A 295 -33.54 -27.20 -8.23
C SER A 295 -34.01 -26.89 -9.64
N LYS A 296 -33.47 -27.52 -10.69
CA LYS A 296 -33.82 -27.32 -12.11
C LYS A 296 -33.97 -25.84 -12.48
N PRO A 297 -32.91 -25.01 -12.34
CA PRO A 297 -32.99 -23.58 -12.58
C PRO A 297 -33.34 -23.25 -14.03
N ASP A 298 -33.97 -22.10 -14.23
CA ASP A 298 -34.34 -21.60 -15.55
C ASP A 298 -33.11 -21.11 -16.31
N VAL A 299 -32.15 -20.52 -15.58
CA VAL A 299 -30.86 -20.05 -16.11
C VAL A 299 -29.71 -20.51 -15.22
N VAL A 300 -28.66 -21.06 -15.82
CA VAL A 300 -27.36 -21.27 -15.15
C VAL A 300 -26.33 -20.29 -15.71
N LEU A 301 -25.74 -19.48 -14.82
CA LEU A 301 -24.63 -18.58 -15.11
C LEU A 301 -23.32 -19.23 -14.65
N LEU A 302 -22.50 -19.62 -15.62
CA LEU A 302 -21.14 -20.11 -15.39
C LEU A 302 -20.18 -18.94 -15.43
N TYR A 303 -19.46 -18.69 -14.33
CA TYR A 303 -18.49 -17.59 -14.29
C TYR A 303 -17.26 -17.90 -13.44
N ALA A 304 -16.08 -17.58 -13.95
CA ALA A 304 -14.81 -17.76 -13.25
C ALA A 304 -13.74 -16.80 -13.77
N ILE A 305 -12.60 -16.72 -13.08
CA ILE A 305 -11.35 -16.21 -13.68
C ILE A 305 -10.77 -17.25 -14.65
N TRP A 306 -11.41 -17.43 -15.80
CA TRP A 306 -11.13 -18.50 -16.75
C TRP A 306 -9.67 -18.64 -17.19
N HIS A 307 -8.91 -17.54 -17.21
CA HIS A 307 -7.50 -17.51 -17.62
C HIS A 307 -6.52 -17.78 -16.46
N HIS A 308 -7.03 -18.17 -15.28
CA HIS A 308 -6.19 -18.49 -14.14
C HIS A 308 -5.33 -19.73 -14.44
N PRO A 309 -3.99 -19.66 -14.30
CA PRO A 309 -3.08 -20.68 -14.84
C PRO A 309 -3.15 -22.04 -14.14
N ARG A 310 -3.92 -22.17 -13.06
CA ARG A 310 -4.17 -23.46 -12.38
C ARG A 310 -5.51 -24.10 -12.76
N TYR A 311 -6.34 -23.44 -13.57
CA TYR A 311 -7.64 -23.97 -13.96
C TYR A 311 -7.49 -24.90 -15.15
N ASP A 312 -8.02 -26.10 -15.03
CA ASP A 312 -8.19 -27.02 -16.14
C ASP A 312 -9.64 -26.93 -16.62
N ILE A 313 -9.85 -26.22 -17.73
CA ILE A 313 -11.19 -26.06 -18.30
C ILE A 313 -11.47 -27.06 -19.42
N SER A 314 -10.68 -28.14 -19.53
CA SER A 314 -10.83 -29.14 -20.60
C SER A 314 -12.17 -29.89 -20.54
N THR A 315 -12.80 -29.97 -19.37
CA THR A 315 -14.08 -30.68 -19.15
C THR A 315 -15.30 -29.76 -19.20
N LEU A 316 -15.15 -28.51 -19.67
CA LEU A 316 -16.25 -27.55 -19.75
C LEU A 316 -17.42 -28.07 -20.62
N GLU A 317 -17.16 -28.69 -21.78
CA GLU A 317 -18.22 -29.26 -22.63
C GLU A 317 -18.99 -30.36 -21.91
N ALA A 318 -18.27 -31.29 -21.28
CA ALA A 318 -18.89 -32.37 -20.50
C ALA A 318 -19.74 -31.81 -19.35
N THR A 319 -19.28 -30.72 -18.72
CA THR A 319 -20.02 -30.01 -17.67
C THR A 319 -21.31 -29.40 -18.21
N VAL A 320 -21.25 -28.72 -19.35
CA VAL A 320 -22.42 -28.14 -20.02
C VAL A 320 -23.42 -29.23 -20.42
N ASP A 321 -22.95 -30.38 -20.90
CA ASP A 321 -23.80 -31.53 -21.22
C ASP A 321 -24.54 -32.09 -19.99
N GLU A 322 -23.90 -32.11 -18.82
CA GLU A 322 -24.55 -32.48 -17.55
C GLU A 322 -25.63 -31.46 -17.17
N ILE A 323 -25.38 -30.16 -17.34
CA ILE A 323 -26.36 -29.10 -17.07
C ILE A 323 -27.57 -29.22 -18.00
N LYS A 324 -27.33 -29.49 -19.30
CA LYS A 324 -28.40 -29.75 -20.27
C LYS A 324 -29.21 -30.98 -19.90
N ARG A 325 -28.55 -32.06 -19.49
CA ARG A 325 -29.21 -33.31 -19.02
C ARG A 325 -30.02 -33.10 -17.74
N ALA A 326 -29.65 -32.13 -16.90
CA ALA A 326 -30.46 -31.72 -15.75
C ALA A 326 -31.75 -30.98 -16.13
N GLY A 327 -31.94 -30.63 -17.41
CA GLY A 327 -33.14 -29.98 -17.93
C GLY A 327 -33.12 -28.45 -17.87
N VAL A 328 -31.94 -27.84 -17.68
CA VAL A 328 -31.77 -26.38 -17.72
C VAL A 328 -31.96 -25.88 -19.14
N GLN A 329 -32.86 -24.91 -19.32
CA GLN A 329 -33.22 -24.39 -20.64
C GLN A 329 -32.17 -23.43 -21.19
N ARG A 330 -31.53 -22.66 -20.31
CA ARG A 330 -30.62 -21.59 -20.70
C ARG A 330 -29.33 -21.64 -19.89
N ILE A 331 -28.21 -21.75 -20.60
CA ILE A 331 -26.88 -21.77 -20.02
C ILE A 331 -26.12 -20.59 -20.59
N ILE A 332 -25.54 -19.78 -19.71
CA ILE A 332 -24.81 -18.58 -20.08
C ILE A 332 -23.39 -18.70 -19.53
N LEU A 333 -22.42 -18.71 -20.44
CA LEU A 333 -21.00 -18.62 -20.14
C LEU A 333 -20.61 -17.14 -20.06
N LEU A 334 -20.41 -16.64 -18.84
CA LEU A 334 -19.93 -15.27 -18.64
C LEU A 334 -18.42 -15.21 -18.84
N GLY A 335 -17.98 -14.35 -19.75
CA GLY A 335 -16.58 -14.03 -19.99
C GLY A 335 -16.05 -12.98 -19.02
N ALA A 336 -14.77 -12.67 -19.18
CA ALA A 336 -14.05 -11.77 -18.31
C ALA A 336 -14.65 -10.36 -18.21
N VAL A 337 -14.54 -9.75 -17.04
CA VAL A 337 -14.57 -8.28 -16.84
C VAL A 337 -13.13 -7.74 -16.95
N PRO A 338 -12.88 -6.42 -16.86
CA PRO A 338 -11.50 -5.92 -16.86
C PRO A 338 -10.67 -6.51 -15.72
N TYR A 339 -9.70 -7.36 -16.08
CA TYR A 339 -8.67 -7.86 -15.18
C TYR A 339 -7.37 -7.09 -15.38
N TRP A 340 -6.76 -6.69 -14.29
CA TRP A 340 -5.53 -5.92 -14.25
C TRP A 340 -4.34 -6.82 -13.85
N ASP A 341 -3.14 -6.47 -14.30
CA ASP A 341 -1.90 -7.20 -13.97
C ASP A 341 -1.52 -7.16 -12.48
N THR A 342 -2.18 -6.29 -11.71
CA THR A 342 -2.11 -6.17 -10.25
C THR A 342 -3.43 -5.58 -9.74
N SER A 343 -3.52 -5.16 -8.48
CA SER A 343 -4.76 -4.52 -8.00
C SER A 343 -5.01 -3.16 -8.69
N LEU A 344 -6.25 -2.93 -9.13
CA LEU A 344 -6.64 -1.65 -9.75
C LEU A 344 -6.34 -0.44 -8.85
N PRO A 345 -6.55 -0.47 -7.52
CA PRO A 345 -6.11 0.63 -6.65
C PRO A 345 -4.63 0.99 -6.79
N ARG A 346 -3.74 -0.02 -6.92
CA ARG A 346 -2.30 0.23 -7.15
C ARG A 346 -2.04 0.83 -8.52
N VAL A 347 -2.73 0.35 -9.55
CA VAL A 347 -2.65 0.93 -10.90
C VAL A 347 -3.08 2.41 -10.86
N LEU A 348 -4.21 2.73 -10.21
CA LEU A 348 -4.73 4.09 -10.15
C LEU A 348 -3.85 5.04 -9.35
N ILE A 349 -3.28 4.61 -8.22
CA ILE A 349 -2.32 5.41 -7.45
C ILE A 349 -1.07 5.68 -8.31
N SER A 350 -0.51 4.66 -8.97
CA SER A 350 0.66 4.81 -9.83
C SER A 350 0.40 5.76 -11.01
N GLU A 351 -0.79 5.73 -11.60
CA GLU A 351 -1.19 6.64 -12.67
C GLU A 351 -1.42 8.07 -12.17
N TRP A 352 -1.99 8.22 -10.98
CA TRP A 352 -2.23 9.51 -10.35
C TRP A 352 -0.93 10.23 -9.97
N GLU A 353 0.07 9.51 -9.45
CA GLU A 353 1.38 10.06 -9.05
C GLU A 353 2.22 10.63 -10.21
N LYS A 354 1.84 10.33 -11.45
CA LYS A 354 2.45 10.90 -12.68
C LYS A 354 1.94 12.30 -12.99
N GLY A 355 0.80 12.70 -12.44
CA GLY A 355 0.14 13.98 -12.70
C GLY A 355 0.14 14.94 -11.49
N PRO A 356 -0.50 16.11 -11.64
CA PRO A 356 -0.73 17.01 -10.51
C PRO A 356 -1.57 16.32 -9.43
N ILE A 357 -1.24 16.58 -8.15
CA ILE A 357 -1.91 15.99 -6.98
C ILE A 357 -3.44 16.17 -7.00
N THR A 358 -3.93 17.26 -7.60
CA THR A 358 -5.35 17.62 -7.70
C THR A 358 -6.10 16.94 -8.84
N ARG A 359 -5.42 16.32 -9.79
CA ARG A 359 -6.04 15.66 -10.95
C ARG A 359 -6.46 14.25 -10.54
N PRO A 360 -7.71 13.81 -10.76
CA PRO A 360 -8.10 12.43 -10.49
C PRO A 360 -7.40 11.45 -11.46
N PRO A 361 -7.23 10.17 -11.08
CA PRO A 361 -6.70 9.17 -11.99
C PRO A 361 -7.59 9.03 -13.24
N PRO A 362 -7.04 8.54 -14.37
CA PRO A 362 -7.76 8.37 -15.63
C PRO A 362 -9.03 7.52 -15.48
N LEU A 363 -10.11 7.89 -16.18
CA LEU A 363 -11.37 7.15 -16.21
C LEU A 363 -11.27 5.83 -17.00
N ARG A 364 -10.41 5.81 -18.03
CA ARG A 364 -10.13 4.63 -18.85
C ARG A 364 -8.63 4.39 -18.94
N LEU A 365 -8.25 3.12 -19.00
CA LEU A 365 -6.88 2.68 -19.26
C LEU A 365 -6.91 1.53 -20.27
N ASN A 366 -6.00 1.59 -21.25
CA ASN A 366 -5.76 0.54 -22.25
C ASN A 366 -4.44 -0.21 -22.02
N ARG A 367 -3.87 -0.06 -20.81
CA ARG A 367 -2.60 -0.64 -20.39
C ARG A 367 -2.78 -1.27 -19.02
N ARG A 368 -1.87 -2.16 -18.64
CA ARG A 368 -1.87 -2.88 -17.34
C ARG A 368 -3.05 -3.85 -17.18
N LEU A 369 -3.73 -4.21 -18.28
CA LEU A 369 -4.69 -5.32 -18.30
C LEU A 369 -3.93 -6.65 -18.33
N ASP A 370 -4.52 -7.71 -17.79
CA ASP A 370 -3.95 -9.06 -17.89
C ASP A 370 -3.96 -9.51 -19.36
N PRO A 371 -2.80 -9.80 -19.97
CA PRO A 371 -2.70 -10.10 -21.39
C PRO A 371 -3.39 -11.40 -21.80
N ARG A 372 -3.74 -12.28 -20.85
CA ARG A 372 -4.39 -13.57 -21.13
C ARG A 372 -5.89 -13.45 -21.35
N VAL A 373 -6.49 -12.31 -20.99
CA VAL A 373 -7.95 -12.10 -21.05
C VAL A 373 -8.46 -12.19 -22.48
N ASP A 374 -7.76 -11.57 -23.43
CA ASP A 374 -8.23 -11.49 -24.83
C ASP A 374 -8.25 -12.88 -25.47
N GLU A 375 -7.16 -13.64 -25.33
CA GLU A 375 -7.05 -15.00 -25.86
C GLU A 375 -8.12 -15.92 -25.24
N MET A 376 -8.25 -15.90 -23.90
CA MET A 376 -9.26 -16.71 -23.20
C MET A 376 -10.69 -16.32 -23.60
N THR A 377 -10.97 -15.03 -23.80
CA THR A 377 -12.28 -14.55 -24.24
C THR A 377 -12.64 -15.09 -25.63
N GLN A 378 -11.68 -15.12 -26.56
CA GLN A 378 -11.89 -15.70 -27.89
C GLN A 378 -12.12 -17.21 -27.82
N GLN A 379 -11.35 -17.93 -26.99
CA GLN A 379 -11.52 -19.35 -26.79
C GLN A 379 -12.90 -19.69 -26.21
N LEU A 380 -13.33 -19.02 -25.14
CA LEU A 380 -14.64 -19.26 -24.53
C LEU A 380 -15.80 -18.93 -25.48
N ARG A 381 -15.67 -17.86 -26.28
CA ARG A 381 -16.67 -17.51 -27.30
C ARG A 381 -16.83 -18.62 -28.34
N ALA A 382 -15.71 -19.17 -28.83
CA ALA A 382 -15.73 -20.27 -29.79
C ALA A 382 -16.31 -21.56 -29.18
N ARG A 383 -15.93 -21.89 -27.94
CA ARG A 383 -16.43 -23.09 -27.23
C ARG A 383 -17.92 -22.96 -26.92
N ALA A 384 -18.39 -21.80 -26.47
CA ALA A 384 -19.81 -21.56 -26.25
C ALA A 384 -20.65 -21.75 -27.53
N ALA A 385 -20.16 -21.23 -28.66
CA ALA A 385 -20.81 -21.44 -29.95
C ALA A 385 -20.85 -22.92 -30.34
N ALA A 386 -19.77 -23.67 -30.13
CA ALA A 386 -19.73 -25.11 -30.41
C ALA A 386 -20.65 -25.93 -29.49
N MET A 387 -20.84 -25.48 -28.25
CA MET A 387 -21.76 -26.08 -27.28
C MET A 387 -23.21 -25.62 -27.46
N ASP A 388 -23.52 -24.72 -28.40
CA ASP A 388 -24.86 -24.11 -28.54
C ASP A 388 -25.37 -23.50 -27.22
N ILE A 389 -24.53 -22.68 -26.58
CA ILE A 389 -24.87 -21.90 -25.39
C ILE A 389 -24.50 -20.43 -25.58
N GLU A 390 -25.06 -19.55 -24.75
CA GLU A 390 -24.79 -18.12 -24.84
C GLU A 390 -23.45 -17.75 -24.21
N PHE A 391 -22.69 -16.88 -24.89
CA PHE A 391 -21.50 -16.25 -24.34
C PHE A 391 -21.70 -14.75 -24.18
N ILE A 392 -21.42 -14.22 -23.00
CA ILE A 392 -21.48 -12.78 -22.72
C ILE A 392 -20.15 -12.32 -22.15
N SER A 393 -19.43 -11.47 -22.88
CA SER A 393 -18.17 -10.88 -22.45
C SER A 393 -18.44 -9.67 -21.54
N GLY A 394 -17.96 -9.72 -20.29
CA GLY A 394 -18.01 -8.56 -19.38
C GLY A 394 -17.20 -7.36 -19.91
N MET A 395 -16.12 -7.61 -20.65
CA MET A 395 -15.30 -6.57 -21.29
C MET A 395 -16.14 -5.64 -22.17
N ASP A 396 -17.15 -6.16 -22.86
CA ASP A 396 -18.00 -5.40 -23.78
C ASP A 396 -18.83 -4.30 -23.06
N TYR A 397 -18.99 -4.41 -21.74
CA TYR A 397 -19.73 -3.46 -20.91
C TYR A 397 -18.85 -2.41 -20.22
N PHE A 398 -17.55 -2.68 -20.12
CA PHE A 398 -16.61 -1.83 -19.39
C PHE A 398 -15.49 -1.27 -20.28
N CYS A 399 -15.27 -1.82 -21.46
CA CYS A 399 -14.20 -1.44 -22.37
C CYS A 399 -14.74 -0.91 -23.70
N ASN A 400 -13.97 -0.01 -24.32
CA ASN A 400 -14.19 0.49 -25.66
C ASN A 400 -12.82 0.77 -26.31
N GLU A 401 -12.80 1.46 -27.45
CA GLU A 401 -11.57 1.81 -28.18
C GLU A 401 -10.56 2.64 -27.36
N GLU A 402 -11.03 3.37 -26.33
CA GLU A 402 -10.18 4.18 -25.45
C GLU A 402 -9.60 3.37 -24.27
N GLY A 403 -9.99 2.09 -24.14
CA GLY A 403 -9.60 1.20 -23.06
C GLY A 403 -10.74 0.86 -22.10
N CYS A 404 -10.40 0.26 -20.96
CA CYS A 404 -11.35 -0.22 -19.97
C CYS A 404 -11.56 0.80 -18.84
N LEU A 405 -12.80 0.89 -18.36
CA LEU A 405 -13.18 1.74 -17.24
C LEU A 405 -12.39 1.39 -15.98
N THR A 406 -11.91 2.40 -15.29
CA THR A 406 -11.30 2.29 -13.95
C THR A 406 -12.29 2.63 -12.85
N ARG A 407 -13.41 3.26 -13.22
CA ARG A 407 -14.57 3.62 -12.41
C ARG A 407 -15.76 3.83 -13.36
N LEU A 408 -16.99 3.73 -12.87
CA LEU A 408 -18.18 3.71 -13.74
C LEU A 408 -18.40 5.02 -14.53
N HIS A 409 -18.07 6.16 -13.95
CA HIS A 409 -18.18 7.47 -14.60
C HIS A 409 -17.21 8.47 -13.98
N ALA A 410 -17.06 9.65 -14.60
CA ALA A 410 -16.08 10.65 -14.17
C ALA A 410 -16.26 11.12 -12.70
N GLY A 411 -17.51 11.17 -12.22
CA GLY A 411 -17.86 11.55 -10.85
C GLY A 411 -17.87 10.40 -9.84
N ALA A 412 -17.68 9.14 -10.26
CA ALA A 412 -17.64 8.01 -9.33
C ALA A 412 -16.36 8.05 -8.49
N THR A 413 -16.46 7.77 -7.19
CA THR A 413 -15.30 7.68 -6.30
C THR A 413 -14.78 6.25 -6.16
N GLU A 414 -15.69 5.27 -6.15
CA GLU A 414 -15.38 3.85 -6.08
C GLU A 414 -14.69 3.35 -7.37
N PRO A 415 -13.56 2.62 -7.25
CA PRO A 415 -12.92 2.00 -8.41
C PRO A 415 -13.81 0.88 -8.98
N LEU A 416 -13.56 0.49 -10.24
CA LEU A 416 -14.28 -0.61 -10.87
C LEU A 416 -14.07 -1.95 -10.12
N SER A 417 -12.88 -2.15 -9.53
CA SER A 417 -12.52 -3.29 -8.69
C SER A 417 -11.59 -2.83 -7.56
N TYR A 418 -11.68 -3.47 -6.38
CA TYR A 418 -10.77 -3.20 -5.24
C TYR A 418 -9.50 -4.05 -5.28
N ASP A 419 -9.46 -5.04 -6.16
CA ASP A 419 -8.31 -5.88 -6.42
C ASP A 419 -8.05 -5.94 -7.93
N TYR A 420 -7.54 -7.08 -8.41
CA TYR A 420 -7.17 -7.26 -9.81
C TYR A 420 -8.39 -7.46 -10.73
N GLY A 421 -9.61 -7.71 -10.24
CA GLY A 421 -10.76 -7.92 -11.13
C GLY A 421 -12.11 -8.29 -10.51
N HIS A 422 -12.24 -8.40 -9.18
CA HIS A 422 -13.56 -8.51 -8.56
C HIS A 422 -14.24 -7.14 -8.60
N LEU A 423 -15.34 -7.06 -9.36
CA LEU A 423 -16.10 -5.82 -9.51
C LEU A 423 -16.54 -5.29 -8.15
N ALA A 424 -16.41 -3.99 -7.95
CA ALA A 424 -16.93 -3.30 -6.77
C ALA A 424 -18.47 -3.30 -6.78
N PRO A 425 -19.15 -3.12 -5.63
CA PRO A 425 -20.60 -3.24 -5.54
C PRO A 425 -21.39 -2.39 -6.54
N ALA A 426 -20.98 -1.13 -6.76
CA ALA A 426 -21.63 -0.29 -7.77
C ALA A 426 -21.46 -0.86 -9.18
N ALA A 427 -20.28 -1.40 -9.51
CA ALA A 427 -19.98 -1.99 -10.80
C ALA A 427 -20.70 -3.32 -11.04
N VAL A 428 -20.81 -4.17 -10.01
CA VAL A 428 -21.60 -5.41 -10.08
C VAL A 428 -23.08 -5.09 -10.30
N ARG A 429 -23.61 -4.09 -9.57
CA ARG A 429 -25.01 -3.65 -9.76
C ARG A 429 -25.25 -3.17 -11.18
N TYR A 430 -24.38 -2.29 -11.70
CA TYR A 430 -24.45 -1.85 -13.09
C TYR A 430 -24.42 -3.05 -14.04
N PHE A 431 -23.50 -4.00 -13.83
CA PHE A 431 -23.40 -5.17 -14.70
C PHE A 431 -24.67 -6.03 -14.66
N ALA A 432 -25.22 -6.30 -13.48
CA ALA A 432 -26.47 -7.04 -13.33
C ALA A 432 -27.65 -6.33 -14.03
N GLU A 433 -27.75 -5.00 -13.90
CA GLU A 433 -28.75 -4.19 -14.61
C GLU A 433 -28.60 -4.27 -16.14
N GLN A 434 -27.36 -4.33 -16.65
CA GLN A 434 -27.10 -4.51 -18.09
C GLN A 434 -27.37 -5.93 -18.59
N LEU A 435 -27.18 -6.93 -17.73
CA LEU A 435 -27.47 -8.33 -18.04
C LEU A 435 -28.96 -8.65 -17.96
N ALA A 436 -29.71 -7.99 -17.08
CA ALA A 436 -31.11 -8.29 -16.80
C ALA A 436 -32.01 -8.41 -18.05
N PRO A 437 -32.00 -7.47 -19.02
CA PRO A 437 -32.85 -7.55 -20.20
C PRO A 437 -32.50 -8.73 -21.12
N ARG A 438 -31.27 -9.24 -21.00
CA ARG A 438 -30.85 -10.43 -21.74
C ARG A 438 -31.29 -11.67 -21.02
N ILE A 439 -31.13 -11.75 -19.70
CA ILE A 439 -31.26 -12.99 -18.92
C ILE A 439 -32.70 -13.25 -18.46
N LEU A 440 -33.42 -12.19 -18.09
CA LEU A 440 -34.75 -12.27 -17.50
C LEU A 440 -35.80 -11.91 -18.55
N PRO A 441 -36.98 -12.57 -18.53
CA PRO A 441 -38.10 -12.14 -19.35
C PRO A 441 -38.49 -10.70 -18.97
N ALA A 442 -38.71 -9.85 -19.97
CA ALA A 442 -39.36 -8.57 -19.74
C ALA A 442 -40.76 -8.82 -19.18
N ARG A 443 -41.15 -8.04 -18.15
CA ARG A 443 -42.51 -8.08 -17.60
C ARG A 443 -43.56 -7.72 -18.64
#